data_AF-A0A2N2SEU2-F1
#
_entry.id   AF-A0A2N2SEU2-F1
#
_cell.length_a   1.000
_cell.length_b   1.000
_cell.length_c   1.000
_cell.angle_alpha   90.00
_cell.angle_beta   90.00
_cell.angle_gamma   90.00
#
_symmetry.space_group_name_H-M   'P 1'
#
loop_
_entity.id
_entity.type
_entity.pdbx_description
1 polymer ?
#
loop_
_entity_poly.entity_id
_entity_poly.type
_entity_poly.pdbx_seq_one_letter_code
_entity_poly.pdbx_strand_id
1 'polypeptide(L)'
;MTPNVNDWLNEHGDYLYRFALARLRDPHEAEDAVQETMLAAIKGNNFEGDSSARTWLTGILKHKIIDLYRKKIHEQPLSDFTDLDASDSSMDDFFDKSGHWLDKPQTLDMPDNALEQKQFLSVLSDCVDKLPARLATVFLMRDLHETDNEIICNELQATATNVWVMLYRARMGLRKCLEMNWLKD
;
A
#
# COMPACT_ATOMS: atom_id res chain seq x y z
N MET A 1 -16.62 10.49 30.83
CA MET A 1 -17.73 10.58 29.86
C MET A 1 -17.38 9.59 28.77
N THR A 2 -18.09 8.46 28.70
CA THR A 2 -17.81 7.45 27.65
C THR A 2 -18.05 8.12 26.30
N PRO A 3 -17.08 8.12 25.38
CA PRO A 3 -17.30 8.61 24.03
C PRO A 3 -18.53 7.91 23.45
N ASN A 4 -19.49 8.67 22.96
CA ASN A 4 -20.66 8.09 22.33
C ASN A 4 -20.20 7.51 20.98
N VAL A 5 -20.07 6.20 20.92
CA VAL A 5 -19.57 5.48 19.73
C VAL A 5 -20.41 5.80 18.47
N ASN A 6 -21.67 6.22 18.64
CA ASN A 6 -22.53 6.64 17.53
C ASN A 6 -22.03 7.92 16.83
N ASP A 7 -21.33 8.80 17.53
CA ASP A 7 -20.81 10.06 16.95
C ASP A 7 -19.49 9.84 16.22
N TRP A 8 -18.77 8.75 16.51
CA TRP A 8 -17.49 8.45 15.87
C TRP A 8 -17.56 8.28 14.35
N LEU A 9 -18.71 7.82 13.82
CA LEU A 9 -18.89 7.76 12.37
C LEU A 9 -18.84 9.17 11.76
N ASN A 10 -19.57 10.11 12.36
CA ASN A 10 -19.61 11.50 11.90
C ASN A 10 -18.26 12.19 12.12
N GLU A 11 -17.57 11.89 13.22
CA GLU A 11 -16.32 12.55 13.59
C GLU A 11 -15.08 12.02 12.86
N HIS A 12 -15.10 10.75 12.45
CA HIS A 12 -13.91 10.05 11.95
C HIS A 12 -14.12 9.33 10.62
N GLY A 13 -15.36 9.12 10.17
CA GLY A 13 -15.70 8.37 8.95
C GLY A 13 -14.97 8.88 7.71
N ASP A 14 -15.04 10.19 7.43
CA ASP A 14 -14.36 10.79 6.26
C ASP A 14 -12.85 10.57 6.27
N TYR A 15 -12.22 10.69 7.45
CA TYR A 15 -10.78 10.47 7.60
C TYR A 15 -10.43 9.00 7.36
N LEU A 16 -11.17 8.08 7.99
CA LEU A 16 -10.96 6.64 7.86
C LEU A 16 -11.21 6.19 6.41
N TYR A 17 -12.22 6.73 5.75
CA TYR A 17 -12.53 6.44 4.36
C TYR A 17 -11.41 6.89 3.43
N ARG A 18 -10.93 8.13 3.56
CA ARG A 18 -9.78 8.62 2.76
C ARG A 18 -8.52 7.80 3.04
N PHE A 19 -8.29 7.42 4.30
CA PHE A 19 -7.18 6.55 4.69
C PHE A 19 -7.26 5.18 4.03
N ALA A 20 -8.44 4.56 4.01
CA ALA A 20 -8.69 3.26 3.39
C ALA A 20 -8.63 3.34 1.87
N LEU A 21 -9.25 4.34 1.26
CA LEU A 21 -9.27 4.54 -0.19
C LEU A 21 -7.86 4.73 -0.76
N ALA A 22 -7.00 5.49 -0.08
CA ALA A 22 -5.60 5.65 -0.48
C ALA A 22 -4.78 4.34 -0.46
N ARG A 23 -5.25 3.31 0.27
CA ARG A 23 -4.58 2.02 0.44
C ARG A 23 -5.20 0.95 -0.45
N LEU A 24 -6.50 0.72 -0.30
CA LEU A 24 -7.26 -0.32 -1.00
C LEU A 24 -7.53 0.03 -2.45
N ARG A 25 -7.69 1.33 -2.74
CA ARG A 25 -7.87 1.88 -4.10
C ARG A 25 -9.12 1.36 -4.80
N ASP A 26 -10.03 0.80 -4.03
CA ASP A 26 -11.36 0.40 -4.41
C ASP A 26 -12.34 1.11 -3.45
N PRO A 27 -13.25 1.96 -3.98
CA PRO A 27 -14.22 2.67 -3.16
C PRO A 27 -15.11 1.77 -2.32
N HIS A 28 -15.51 0.61 -2.85
CA HIS A 28 -16.38 -0.34 -2.15
C HIS A 28 -15.62 -1.04 -1.02
N GLU A 29 -14.41 -1.53 -1.29
CA GLU A 29 -13.60 -2.12 -0.22
C GLU A 29 -13.24 -1.10 0.86
N ALA A 30 -13.02 0.17 0.49
CA ALA A 30 -12.78 1.24 1.45
C ALA A 30 -14.00 1.53 2.32
N GLU A 31 -15.20 1.61 1.73
CA GLU A 31 -16.45 1.75 2.48
C GLU A 31 -16.67 0.57 3.43
N ASP A 32 -16.51 -0.66 2.93
CA ASP A 32 -16.70 -1.89 3.71
C ASP A 32 -15.69 -1.97 4.86
N ALA A 33 -14.41 -1.67 4.63
CA ALA A 33 -13.39 -1.68 5.67
C ALA A 33 -13.68 -0.66 6.78
N VAL A 34 -14.21 0.53 6.44
CA VAL A 34 -14.65 1.52 7.43
C VAL A 34 -15.86 1.02 8.20
N GLN A 35 -16.86 0.46 7.53
CA GLN A 35 -18.04 -0.10 8.18
C GLN A 35 -17.67 -1.22 9.16
N GLU A 36 -16.82 -2.16 8.74
CA GLU A 36 -16.32 -3.22 9.61
C GLU A 36 -15.52 -2.68 10.80
N THR A 37 -14.74 -1.63 10.59
CA THR A 37 -13.99 -0.95 11.67
C THR A 37 -14.94 -0.38 12.71
N MET A 38 -16.00 0.30 12.28
CA MET A 38 -17.01 0.87 13.18
C MET A 38 -17.79 -0.23 13.92
N LEU A 39 -18.17 -1.30 13.23
CA LEU A 39 -18.83 -2.45 13.85
C LEU A 39 -17.92 -3.13 14.89
N ALA A 40 -16.63 -3.31 14.59
CA ALA A 40 -15.66 -3.86 15.53
C ALA A 40 -15.50 -2.96 16.76
N ALA A 41 -15.42 -1.65 16.55
CA ALA A 41 -15.34 -0.66 17.64
C ALA A 41 -16.57 -0.71 18.57
N ILE A 42 -17.77 -0.74 18.01
CA ILE A 42 -19.03 -0.83 18.77
C ILE A 42 -19.12 -2.14 19.55
N LYS A 43 -18.78 -3.27 18.92
CA LYS A 43 -18.87 -4.60 19.54
C LYS A 43 -17.80 -4.81 20.61
N GLY A 44 -16.59 -4.30 20.40
CA GLY A 44 -15.45 -4.51 21.29
C GLY A 44 -15.57 -3.70 22.58
N ASN A 45 -16.06 -2.45 22.50
CA ASN A 45 -16.18 -1.48 23.61
C ASN A 45 -14.98 -1.48 24.57
N ASN A 46 -13.78 -1.72 24.05
CA ASN A 46 -12.51 -1.89 24.76
C ASN A 46 -11.57 -0.70 24.50
N PHE A 47 -12.12 0.45 24.13
CA PHE A 47 -11.34 1.67 24.03
C PHE A 47 -11.06 2.21 25.44
N GLU A 48 -9.81 2.08 25.88
CA GLU A 48 -9.37 2.43 27.25
C GLU A 48 -8.98 3.91 27.41
N GLY A 49 -8.89 4.67 26.31
CA GLY A 49 -8.55 6.10 26.35
C GLY A 49 -7.06 6.43 26.37
N ASP A 50 -6.18 5.43 26.28
CA ASP A 50 -4.72 5.61 26.24
C ASP A 50 -4.20 6.28 24.95
N SER A 51 -5.06 6.39 23.94
CA SER A 51 -4.78 7.10 22.68
C SER A 51 -6.02 7.85 22.21
N SER A 52 -5.89 8.69 21.19
CA SER A 52 -7.07 9.31 20.57
C SER A 52 -7.96 8.23 19.92
N ALA A 53 -9.28 8.42 19.94
CA ALA A 53 -10.22 7.51 19.27
C ALA A 53 -9.86 7.32 17.79
N ARG A 54 -9.44 8.38 17.10
CA ARG A 54 -8.96 8.31 15.71
C ARG A 54 -7.75 7.38 15.56
N THR A 55 -6.75 7.50 16.43
CA THR A 55 -5.56 6.63 16.40
C THR A 55 -5.95 5.17 16.58
N TRP A 56 -6.80 4.90 17.56
CA TRP A 56 -7.27 3.56 17.87
C TRP A 56 -8.09 2.95 16.73
N LEU A 57 -9.05 3.69 16.17
CA LEU A 57 -9.83 3.28 14.99
C LEU A 57 -8.94 3.04 13.76
N THR A 58 -7.92 3.88 13.56
CA THR A 58 -6.94 3.67 12.48
C THR A 58 -6.18 2.37 12.67
N GLY A 59 -5.85 2.00 13.92
CA GLY A 59 -5.26 0.71 14.25
C GLY A 59 -6.15 -0.46 13.83
N ILE A 60 -7.43 -0.43 14.18
CA ILE A 60 -8.41 -1.45 13.75
C ILE A 60 -8.49 -1.52 12.22
N LEU A 61 -8.64 -0.37 11.57
CA LEU A 61 -8.74 -0.27 10.11
C LEU A 61 -7.48 -0.81 9.40
N LYS A 62 -6.29 -0.55 9.93
CA LYS A 62 -5.03 -1.11 9.39
C LYS A 62 -5.07 -2.63 9.36
N HIS A 63 -5.54 -3.29 10.42
CA HIS A 63 -5.67 -4.75 10.45
C HIS A 63 -6.64 -5.24 9.37
N LYS A 64 -7.80 -4.57 9.22
CA LYS A 64 -8.78 -4.88 8.17
C LYS A 64 -8.21 -4.77 6.76
N ILE A 65 -7.45 -3.70 6.47
CA ILE A 65 -6.79 -3.52 5.18
C ILE A 65 -5.78 -4.63 4.91
N ILE A 66 -4.98 -5.01 5.92
CA ILE A 66 -4.03 -6.12 5.80
C ILE A 66 -4.76 -7.43 5.50
N ASP A 67 -5.87 -7.71 6.18
CA ASP A 67 -6.68 -8.91 5.94
C ASP A 67 -7.25 -8.96 4.51
N LEU A 68 -7.67 -7.81 3.97
CA LEU A 68 -8.11 -7.71 2.56
C LEU A 68 -6.97 -8.00 1.58
N TYR A 69 -5.76 -7.46 1.83
CA TYR A 69 -4.59 -7.77 1.00
C TYR A 69 -4.26 -9.27 1.03
N ARG A 70 -4.30 -9.90 2.20
CA ARG A 70 -4.10 -11.36 2.34
C ARG A 70 -5.09 -12.15 1.49
N LYS A 71 -6.36 -11.75 1.52
CA LYS A 71 -7.40 -12.40 0.71
C LYS A 71 -7.12 -12.26 -0.79
N LYS A 72 -6.77 -11.06 -1.26
CA LYS A 72 -6.41 -10.81 -2.68
C LYS A 72 -5.22 -11.65 -3.14
N ILE A 73 -4.21 -11.81 -2.29
CA ILE A 73 -3.05 -12.66 -2.58
C ILE A 73 -3.47 -14.12 -2.78
N HIS A 74 -4.36 -14.63 -1.91
CA HIS A 74 -4.74 -16.04 -1.91
C HIS A 74 -5.68 -16.40 -3.08
N GLU A 75 -6.52 -15.46 -3.51
CA GLU A 75 -7.43 -15.64 -4.65
C GLU A 75 -6.72 -15.58 -6.01
N GLN A 76 -5.46 -15.13 -6.06
CA GLN A 76 -4.67 -15.10 -7.29
C GLN A 76 -3.94 -16.42 -7.56
N PRO A 77 -4.05 -16.99 -8.77
CA PRO A 77 -3.42 -18.27 -9.11
C PRO A 77 -1.90 -18.23 -8.91
N LEU A 78 -1.34 -19.36 -8.48
CA LEU A 78 0.09 -19.50 -8.22
C LEU A 78 0.95 -19.37 -9.49
N SER A 79 0.36 -19.51 -10.68
CA SER A 79 1.05 -19.43 -11.98
C SER A 79 1.64 -18.05 -12.27
N ASP A 80 1.09 -16.98 -11.68
CA ASP A 80 1.64 -15.62 -11.82
C ASP A 80 2.98 -15.43 -11.06
N PHE A 81 3.38 -16.37 -10.20
CA PHE A 81 4.67 -16.28 -9.48
C PHE A 81 5.86 -16.66 -10.36
N THR A 82 5.69 -17.56 -11.34
CA THR A 82 6.77 -18.02 -12.21
C THR A 82 7.04 -17.08 -13.38
N ASP A 83 6.05 -16.27 -13.78
CA ASP A 83 6.19 -15.34 -14.90
C ASP A 83 6.85 -14.00 -14.52
N LEU A 84 7.05 -13.74 -13.23
CA LEU A 84 7.86 -12.61 -12.74
C LEU A 84 9.35 -12.75 -13.07
N ASP A 85 9.82 -13.97 -13.36
CA ASP A 85 11.19 -14.23 -13.85
C ASP A 85 11.28 -14.23 -15.39
N ALA A 86 10.16 -14.35 -16.11
CA ALA A 86 10.14 -14.51 -17.58
C ALA A 86 9.97 -13.18 -18.35
N SER A 87 9.48 -12.12 -17.71
CA SER A 87 9.30 -10.78 -18.34
C SER A 87 10.49 -9.83 -18.11
N ASP A 88 11.64 -10.38 -17.72
CA ASP A 88 12.85 -9.69 -17.22
C ASP A 88 13.67 -8.97 -18.31
N SER A 89 13.00 -8.13 -19.10
CA SER A 89 13.65 -7.23 -20.08
C SER A 89 13.66 -5.78 -19.63
N SER A 90 13.08 -5.45 -18.46
CA SER A 90 12.95 -4.06 -17.98
C SER A 90 13.89 -3.68 -16.83
N MET A 91 14.58 -4.65 -16.22
CA MET A 91 15.51 -4.44 -15.10
C MET A 91 16.92 -4.12 -15.59
N ASP A 92 17.37 -4.82 -16.64
CA ASP A 92 18.64 -4.58 -17.32
C ASP A 92 18.75 -3.16 -17.90
N ASP A 93 17.62 -2.48 -18.14
CA ASP A 93 17.60 -1.09 -18.62
C ASP A 93 18.31 -0.11 -17.67
N PHE A 94 18.39 -0.43 -16.37
CA PHE A 94 18.94 0.48 -15.35
C PHE A 94 20.39 0.20 -14.97
N PHE A 95 20.96 -0.94 -15.40
CA PHE A 95 22.31 -1.37 -15.02
C PHE A 95 23.18 -1.69 -16.23
N ASP A 96 24.46 -1.39 -16.11
CA ASP A 96 25.44 -1.86 -17.08
C ASP A 96 25.74 -3.36 -16.87
N LYS A 97 26.49 -3.96 -17.80
CA LYS A 97 26.90 -5.37 -17.72
C LYS A 97 27.78 -5.69 -16.50
N SER A 98 28.24 -4.69 -15.77
CA SER A 98 29.05 -4.81 -14.55
C SER A 98 28.21 -4.63 -13.28
N GLY A 99 26.90 -4.39 -13.40
CA GLY A 99 25.97 -4.19 -12.28
C GLY A 99 26.01 -2.78 -11.69
N HIS A 100 26.59 -1.80 -12.38
CA HIS A 100 26.55 -0.41 -11.97
C HIS A 100 25.35 0.32 -12.59
N TRP A 101 24.82 1.32 -11.87
CA TRP A 101 23.72 2.16 -12.35
C TRP A 101 24.11 2.90 -13.63
N LEU A 102 23.32 2.72 -14.69
CA LEU A 102 23.41 3.53 -15.91
C LEU A 102 22.89 4.95 -15.66
N ASP A 103 21.76 5.05 -14.95
CA ASP A 103 21.21 6.31 -14.47
C ASP A 103 20.83 6.20 -13.00
N LYS A 104 21.46 7.03 -12.16
CA LYS A 104 21.24 6.99 -10.71
C LYS A 104 19.85 7.52 -10.39
N PRO A 105 19.16 6.94 -9.40
CA PRO A 105 17.86 7.45 -8.98
C PRO A 105 18.00 8.90 -8.55
N GLN A 106 17.22 9.77 -9.19
CA GLN A 106 17.09 11.17 -8.80
C GLN A 106 16.28 11.24 -7.50
N THR A 107 16.59 12.24 -6.67
CA THR A 107 15.76 12.55 -5.51
C THR A 107 14.46 13.16 -5.99
N LEU A 108 13.35 12.50 -5.67
CA LEU A 108 12.02 13.08 -5.84
C LEU A 108 11.80 14.08 -4.71
N ASP A 109 11.89 15.35 -5.02
CA ASP A 109 11.48 16.40 -4.09
C ASP A 109 9.95 16.39 -3.99
N MET A 110 9.45 16.35 -2.75
CA MET A 110 8.01 16.45 -2.51
C MET A 110 7.54 17.86 -2.87
N PRO A 111 6.45 18.01 -3.63
CA PRO A 111 5.95 19.33 -3.95
C PRO A 111 5.52 20.08 -2.69
N ASP A 112 5.85 21.37 -2.58
CA ASP A 112 5.52 22.18 -1.41
C ASP A 112 4.07 22.65 -1.40
N ASN A 113 3.45 22.79 -2.58
CA ASN A 113 2.08 23.28 -2.69
C ASN A 113 1.05 22.13 -2.72
N ALA A 114 -0.12 22.35 -2.11
CA ALA A 114 -1.14 21.33 -1.96
C ALA A 114 -1.76 20.84 -3.29
N LEU A 115 -1.71 21.66 -4.35
CA LEU A 115 -2.25 21.29 -5.66
C LEU A 115 -1.32 20.30 -6.37
N GLU A 116 -0.03 20.60 -6.41
CA GLU A 116 1.02 19.74 -6.95
C GLU A 116 1.14 18.45 -6.13
N GLN A 117 1.00 18.51 -4.80
CA GLN A 117 0.92 17.28 -3.99
C GLN A 117 -0.25 16.40 -4.41
N LYS A 118 -1.43 16.98 -4.65
CA LYS A 118 -2.59 16.23 -5.12
C LYS A 118 -2.35 15.60 -6.49
N GLN A 119 -1.70 16.34 -7.40
CA GLN A 119 -1.33 15.84 -8.72
C GLN A 119 -0.31 14.71 -8.63
N PHE A 120 0.75 14.90 -7.84
CA PHE A 120 1.78 13.88 -7.57
C PHE A 120 1.16 12.61 -7.00
N LEU A 121 0.29 12.72 -5.99
CA LEU A 121 -0.38 11.57 -5.39
C LEU A 121 -1.29 10.85 -6.39
N SER A 122 -1.93 11.58 -7.32
CA SER A 122 -2.69 10.98 -8.42
C SER A 122 -1.79 10.17 -9.33
N VAL A 123 -0.66 10.73 -9.78
CA VAL A 123 0.30 10.04 -10.66
C VAL A 123 0.92 8.83 -9.96
N LEU A 124 1.29 8.98 -8.68
CA LEU A 124 1.80 7.88 -7.87
C LEU A 124 0.76 6.75 -7.78
N SER A 125 -0.51 7.08 -7.55
CA SER A 125 -1.59 6.11 -7.59
C SER A 125 -1.58 5.41 -8.96
N ASP A 126 -1.74 6.13 -10.05
CA ASP A 126 -1.77 5.54 -11.41
C ASP A 126 -0.57 4.63 -11.69
N CYS A 127 0.61 4.96 -11.18
CA CYS A 127 1.81 4.13 -11.29
C CYS A 127 1.74 2.83 -10.47
N VAL A 128 1.19 2.87 -9.25
CA VAL A 128 0.95 1.66 -8.46
C VAL A 128 -0.13 0.78 -9.13
N ASP A 129 -1.12 1.36 -9.83
CA ASP A 129 -2.16 0.57 -10.55
C ASP A 129 -1.60 -0.19 -11.75
N LYS A 130 -0.53 0.33 -12.36
CA LYS A 130 0.16 -0.34 -13.46
C LYS A 130 1.06 -1.48 -12.99
N LEU A 131 1.33 -1.59 -11.69
CA LEU A 131 2.12 -2.70 -11.16
C LEU A 131 1.30 -4.01 -11.16
N PRO A 132 1.96 -5.16 -11.38
CA PRO A 132 1.36 -6.45 -11.08
C PRO A 132 0.83 -6.50 -9.65
N ALA A 133 -0.38 -7.03 -9.47
CA ALA A 133 -1.13 -6.94 -8.21
C ALA A 133 -0.35 -7.46 -6.99
N ARG A 134 0.45 -8.53 -7.14
CA ARG A 134 1.30 -9.04 -6.05
C ARG A 134 2.44 -8.09 -5.69
N LEU A 135 3.09 -7.46 -6.68
CA LEU A 135 4.16 -6.47 -6.44
C LEU A 135 3.59 -5.22 -5.74
N ALA A 136 2.43 -4.74 -6.20
CA ALA A 136 1.72 -3.65 -5.55
C ALA A 136 1.37 -3.99 -4.10
N THR A 137 0.84 -5.19 -3.85
CA THR A 137 0.46 -5.63 -2.50
C THR A 137 1.67 -5.72 -1.58
N VAL A 138 2.76 -6.35 -2.01
CA VAL A 138 4.01 -6.46 -1.24
C VAL A 138 4.56 -5.07 -0.89
N PHE A 139 4.57 -4.15 -1.86
CA PHE A 139 4.99 -2.77 -1.67
C PHE A 139 4.09 -2.03 -0.67
N LEU A 140 2.77 -2.16 -0.78
CA LEU A 140 1.83 -1.52 0.14
C LEU A 140 1.99 -2.07 1.57
N MET A 141 2.14 -3.39 1.72
CA MET A 141 2.36 -4.01 3.04
C MET A 141 3.67 -3.51 3.67
N ARG A 142 4.76 -3.44 2.89
CA ARG A 142 6.07 -3.07 3.43
C ARG A 142 6.27 -1.57 3.57
N ASP A 143 6.11 -0.82 2.49
CA ASP A 143 6.53 0.59 2.41
C ASP A 143 5.44 1.54 2.94
N LEU A 144 4.15 1.15 2.91
CA LEU A 144 3.05 2.00 3.40
C LEU A 144 2.48 1.57 4.76
N HIS A 145 2.45 0.27 5.04
CA HIS A 145 1.97 -0.28 6.30
C HIS A 145 3.09 -0.66 7.27
N GLU A 146 4.35 -0.52 6.87
CA GLU A 146 5.54 -0.85 7.69
C GLU A 146 5.50 -2.28 8.24
N THR A 147 4.84 -3.20 7.54
CA THR A 147 4.74 -4.60 7.96
C THR A 147 6.09 -5.26 7.86
N ASP A 148 6.44 -6.09 8.85
CA ASP A 148 7.72 -6.79 8.86
C ASP A 148 7.82 -7.84 7.76
N ASN A 149 9.02 -7.96 7.19
CA ASN A 149 9.28 -8.89 6.10
C ASN A 149 8.96 -10.34 6.49
N GLU A 150 9.17 -10.72 7.75
CA GLU A 150 8.85 -12.06 8.25
C GLU A 150 7.34 -12.34 8.18
N ILE A 151 6.53 -11.37 8.59
CA ILE A 151 5.06 -11.45 8.49
C ILE A 151 4.68 -11.54 7.01
N ILE A 152 5.22 -10.64 6.17
CA ILE A 152 4.96 -10.64 4.73
C ILE A 152 5.30 -11.98 4.08
N CYS A 153 6.43 -12.61 4.44
CA CYS A 153 6.81 -13.94 3.94
C CYS A 153 5.79 -15.01 4.31
N ASN A 154 5.34 -15.02 5.57
CA ASN A 154 4.34 -15.97 6.05
C ASN A 154 3.00 -15.79 5.34
N GLU A 155 2.56 -14.54 5.15
CA GLU A 155 1.29 -14.23 4.49
C GLU A 155 1.31 -14.57 2.99
N LEU A 156 2.42 -14.31 2.32
CA LEU A 156 2.58 -14.57 0.88
C LEU A 156 2.96 -16.02 0.57
N GLN A 157 3.24 -16.84 1.59
CA GLN A 157 3.86 -18.15 1.44
C GLN A 157 5.12 -18.11 0.55
N ALA A 158 5.91 -17.04 0.70
CA ALA A 158 7.07 -16.74 -0.09
C ALA A 158 8.35 -16.80 0.76
N THR A 159 9.49 -17.08 0.13
CA THR A 159 10.78 -16.99 0.81
C THR A 159 11.20 -15.53 0.99
N ALA A 160 12.04 -15.25 1.99
CA ALA A 160 12.60 -13.92 2.20
C ALA A 160 13.27 -13.38 0.91
N THR A 161 14.04 -14.22 0.22
CA THR A 161 14.66 -13.87 -1.06
C THR A 161 13.63 -13.44 -2.11
N ASN A 162 12.52 -14.17 -2.23
CA ASN A 162 11.45 -13.82 -3.16
C ASN A 162 10.80 -12.47 -2.78
N VAL A 163 10.49 -12.23 -1.49
CA VAL A 163 9.93 -10.94 -1.03
C VAL A 163 10.87 -9.77 -1.32
N TRP A 164 12.17 -9.92 -1.07
CA TRP A 164 13.16 -8.88 -1.39
C TRP A 164 13.20 -8.56 -2.88
N VAL A 165 13.16 -9.60 -3.73
CA VAL A 165 13.08 -9.44 -5.18
C VAL A 165 11.78 -8.73 -5.55
N MET A 166 10.61 -9.15 -5.04
CA MET A 166 9.33 -8.49 -5.33
C MET A 166 9.34 -7.01 -4.92
N LEU A 167 9.83 -6.67 -3.73
CA LEU A 167 9.95 -5.27 -3.27
C LEU A 167 10.86 -4.45 -4.17
N TYR A 168 12.00 -5.02 -4.56
CA TYR A 168 12.92 -4.38 -5.48
C TYR A 168 12.25 -4.12 -6.84
N ARG A 169 11.56 -5.12 -7.41
CA ARG A 169 10.82 -5.00 -8.68
C ARG A 169 9.72 -3.96 -8.60
N ALA A 170 8.95 -3.94 -7.52
CA ALA A 170 7.92 -2.93 -7.29
C ALA A 170 8.51 -1.51 -7.29
N ARG A 171 9.60 -1.29 -6.55
CA ARG A 171 10.28 0.01 -6.50
C ARG A 171 10.83 0.45 -7.86
N MET A 172 11.43 -0.47 -8.60
CA MET A 172 11.96 -0.15 -9.95
C MET A 172 10.85 0.15 -10.95
N GLY A 173 9.74 -0.59 -10.92
CA GLY A 173 8.56 -0.32 -11.74
C GLY A 173 7.96 1.06 -11.43
N LEU A 174 7.83 1.40 -10.14
CA LEU A 174 7.35 2.73 -9.72
C LEU A 174 8.29 3.84 -10.18
N ARG A 175 9.61 3.65 -10.02
CA ARG A 175 10.60 4.61 -10.50
C ARG A 175 10.45 4.87 -12.00
N LYS A 176 10.43 3.82 -12.82
CA LYS A 176 10.27 3.94 -14.29
C LYS A 176 8.98 4.70 -14.64
N CYS A 177 7.88 4.37 -13.95
CA CYS A 177 6.61 5.04 -14.17
C CYS A 177 6.64 6.52 -13.76
N LEU A 178 7.18 6.84 -12.58
CA LEU A 178 7.29 8.23 -12.11
C LEU A 178 8.23 9.06 -12.99
N GLU A 179 9.36 8.49 -13.43
CA GLU A 179 10.27 9.15 -14.37
C GLU A 179 9.58 9.49 -15.70
N MET A 180 8.63 8.65 -16.15
CA MET A 180 7.90 8.90 -17.39
C MET A 180 6.72 9.88 -17.25
N ASN A 181 6.05 9.89 -16.09
CA ASN A 181 4.77 10.60 -15.91
C ASN A 181 4.84 11.82 -14.97
N TRP A 182 5.95 12.03 -14.26
CA TRP A 182 6.13 13.15 -13.33
C TRP A 182 7.42 13.95 -13.59
N LEU A 183 8.54 13.29 -13.87
CA LEU A 183 9.85 13.95 -14.03
C LEU A 183 10.16 14.43 -15.46
N LYS A 184 9.26 14.20 -16.42
CA LYS A 184 9.42 14.63 -17.82
C LYS A 184 8.77 15.98 -18.14
N ASP A 185 8.14 16.61 -17.15
CA ASP A 185 7.62 17.98 -17.23
C ASP A 185 8.61 18.99 -16.61
#